data_AF-A0A7W0YXP4-F1
#
_entry.id   AF-A0A7W0YXP4-F1
#
_cell.length_a   1.000
_cell.length_b   1.000
_cell.length_c   1.000
_cell.angle_alpha   90.00
_cell.angle_beta   90.00
_cell.angle_gamma   90.00
#
_symmetry.space_group_name_H-M   'P 1'
#
loop_
_entity.id
_entity.type
_entity.pdbx_description
1 polymer ?
#
loop_
_entity_poly.entity_id
_entity_poly.type
_entity_poly.pdbx_seq_one_letter_code
_entity_poly.pdbx_strand_id
1 'polypeptide(L)'
;VRVGGGQNKRMGLFDVAMIKDNHVLAAGGVVAAMDRVRERFPDVTLQVEVTTVDMACKAVEAGATFLLCDNMTPDLLGEVVLAVGGRAELEATGGLRIERAREYAETGVDYLSVGALTHSAPVLDLALDLRIA
;
A
#
# COMPACT_ATOMS: atom_id res chain seq x y z
N VAL A 1 -0.24 -2.16 16.10
CA VAL A 1 -0.52 -2.87 14.83
C VAL A 1 -0.55 -4.39 15.03
N ARG A 2 0.60 -5.09 15.14
CA ARG A 2 0.62 -6.58 15.22
C ARG A 2 -0.25 -7.22 16.32
N VAL A 3 -0.16 -6.73 17.56
CA VAL A 3 -0.98 -7.25 18.69
C VAL A 3 -2.48 -7.01 18.45
N GLY A 4 -2.85 -5.99 17.66
CA GLY A 4 -4.24 -5.71 17.26
C GLY A 4 -4.69 -6.44 16.00
N GLY A 5 -3.91 -7.41 15.49
CA GLY A 5 -4.25 -8.23 14.33
C GLY A 5 -3.82 -7.68 12.96
N GLY A 6 -3.23 -6.49 12.91
CA GLY A 6 -2.70 -5.92 11.65
C GLY A 6 -1.32 -6.48 11.27
N GLN A 7 -0.95 -6.31 10.00
CA GLN A 7 0.40 -6.62 9.52
C GLN A 7 1.25 -5.36 9.38
N ASN A 8 2.56 -5.53 9.44
CA ASN A 8 3.48 -4.43 9.14
C ASN A 8 3.63 -4.32 7.62
N LYS A 9 3.72 -3.10 7.11
CA LYS A 9 4.26 -2.82 5.78
C LYS A 9 5.79 -2.95 5.81
N ARG A 10 6.50 -2.31 4.88
CA ARG A 10 7.95 -2.09 4.99
C ARG A 10 8.30 -1.39 6.31
N MET A 11 9.45 -1.75 6.86
CA MET A 11 9.98 -1.21 8.10
C MET A 11 10.55 0.19 7.91
N GLY A 12 11.09 0.52 6.74
CA GLY A 12 11.68 1.82 6.47
C GLY A 12 11.94 2.08 4.99
N LEU A 13 12.94 2.91 4.70
CA LEU A 13 13.36 3.21 3.33
C LEU A 13 14.43 2.24 2.80
N PHE A 14 14.90 1.31 3.63
CA PHE A 14 16.07 0.47 3.37
C PHE A 14 15.72 -0.97 2.95
N ASP A 15 14.50 -1.43 3.22
CA ASP A 15 14.09 -2.83 3.05
C ASP A 15 13.21 -3.07 1.82
N VAL A 16 12.44 -2.08 1.39
CA VAL A 16 11.57 -2.16 0.20
C VAL A 16 11.67 -0.86 -0.60
N ALA A 17 12.00 -0.99 -1.89
CA ALA A 17 11.91 0.12 -2.83
C ALA A 17 10.43 0.39 -3.15
N MET A 18 9.96 1.60 -2.88
CA MET A 18 8.58 2.00 -3.15
C MET A 18 8.58 3.17 -4.12
N ILE A 19 8.24 2.88 -5.37
CA ILE A 19 8.08 3.87 -6.43
C ILE A 19 6.78 4.63 -6.19
N LYS A 20 6.83 5.94 -6.32
CA LYS A 20 5.72 6.89 -6.13
C LYS A 20 5.62 7.82 -7.32
N ASP A 21 4.53 8.58 -7.40
CA ASP A 21 4.29 9.65 -8.37
C ASP A 21 5.54 10.48 -8.76
N ASN A 22 6.29 10.99 -7.78
CA ASN A 22 7.47 11.83 -8.00
C ASN A 22 8.61 11.07 -8.69
N HIS A 23 8.78 9.79 -8.34
CA HIS A 23 9.78 8.92 -8.96
C HIS A 23 9.40 8.58 -10.40
N VAL A 24 8.11 8.30 -10.64
CA VAL A 24 7.56 8.05 -11.97
C VAL A 24 7.78 9.26 -12.87
N LEU A 25 7.46 10.46 -12.38
CA LEU A 25 7.69 11.71 -13.09
C LEU A 25 9.17 11.92 -13.40
N ALA A 26 10.06 11.77 -12.40
CA ALA A 26 11.49 11.94 -12.58
C ALA A 26 12.13 10.89 -13.52
N ALA A 27 11.53 9.71 -13.63
CA ALA A 27 11.98 8.66 -14.53
C ALA A 27 11.42 8.76 -15.95
N GLY A 28 10.37 9.56 -16.17
CA GLY A 28 9.67 9.65 -17.44
C GLY A 28 8.66 8.51 -17.68
N GLY A 29 8.24 7.81 -16.61
CA GLY A 29 7.25 6.73 -16.70
C GLY A 29 7.44 5.64 -15.65
N VAL A 30 6.37 4.87 -15.41
CA VAL A 30 6.35 3.83 -14.35
C VAL A 30 7.33 2.70 -14.66
N VAL A 31 7.35 2.23 -15.91
CA VAL A 31 8.26 1.17 -16.37
C VAL A 31 9.72 1.64 -16.26
N ALA A 32 10.01 2.85 -16.73
CA ALA A 32 11.36 3.42 -16.62
C ALA A 32 11.84 3.57 -15.16
N ALA A 33 10.94 3.92 -14.23
CA ALA A 33 11.26 3.96 -12.81
C ALA A 33 11.58 2.57 -12.25
N MET A 34 10.79 1.56 -12.61
CA MET A 34 11.00 0.17 -12.19
C MET A 34 12.32 -0.38 -12.70
N ASP A 35 12.63 -0.15 -13.98
CA ASP A 35 13.86 -0.63 -14.61
C ASP A 35 15.11 -0.04 -13.95
N ARG A 36 15.10 1.26 -13.62
CA ARG A 36 16.22 1.91 -12.90
C ARG A 36 16.46 1.31 -11.53
N VAL A 37 15.40 0.95 -10.80
CA VAL A 37 15.55 0.29 -9.48
C VAL A 37 16.15 -1.10 -9.65
N ARG A 38 15.63 -1.89 -10.59
CA ARG A 38 16.11 -3.27 -10.84
C ARG A 38 17.54 -3.32 -11.34
N GLU A 39 17.94 -2.36 -12.18
CA GLU A 39 19.32 -2.25 -12.66
C GLU A 39 20.29 -1.99 -11.51
N ARG A 40 19.90 -1.12 -10.56
CA ARG A 40 20.79 -0.71 -9.46
C ARG A 40 20.75 -1.64 -8.25
N PHE A 41 19.59 -2.20 -7.95
CA PHE A 41 19.29 -3.01 -6.77
C PHE A 41 18.43 -4.22 -7.16
N PRO A 42 18.96 -5.20 -7.89
CA PRO A 42 18.18 -6.30 -8.46
C PRO A 42 17.46 -7.18 -7.41
N ASP A 43 18.01 -7.27 -6.20
CA ASP A 43 17.47 -8.12 -5.14
C ASP A 43 16.48 -7.39 -4.21
N VAL A 44 16.28 -6.08 -4.39
CA VAL A 44 15.35 -5.32 -3.54
C VAL A 44 13.92 -5.64 -3.90
N THR A 45 13.08 -5.87 -2.88
CA THR A 45 11.64 -5.97 -3.11
C THR A 45 11.11 -4.63 -3.62
N LEU A 46 10.30 -4.67 -4.67
CA LEU A 46 9.78 -3.50 -5.35
C LEU A 46 8.27 -3.41 -5.21
N GLN A 47 7.79 -2.26 -4.75
CA GLN A 47 6.38 -1.90 -4.78
C GLN A 47 6.19 -0.64 -5.62
N VAL A 48 5.06 -0.55 -6.32
CA VAL A 48 4.79 0.55 -7.25
C VAL A 48 3.44 1.17 -6.94
N GLU A 49 3.44 2.47 -6.64
CA GLU A 49 2.22 3.24 -6.53
C GLU A 49 1.61 3.48 -7.89
N VAL A 50 0.30 3.30 -8.01
CA VAL A 50 -0.49 3.49 -9.23
C VAL A 50 -1.75 4.30 -8.91
N THR A 51 -2.17 5.12 -9.87
CA THR A 51 -3.36 6.00 -9.73
C THR A 51 -4.39 5.79 -10.84
N THR A 52 -4.10 4.95 -11.83
CA THR A 52 -5.01 4.60 -12.93
C THR A 52 -4.92 3.12 -13.30
N VAL A 53 -5.97 2.58 -13.93
CA VAL A 53 -6.01 1.21 -14.45
C VAL A 53 -4.91 0.98 -15.49
N ASP A 54 -4.72 1.92 -16.42
CA ASP A 54 -3.67 1.85 -17.44
C ASP A 54 -2.26 1.76 -16.83
N MET A 55 -2.01 2.55 -15.78
CA MET A 55 -0.73 2.51 -15.08
C MET A 55 -0.53 1.19 -14.32
N ALA A 56 -1.58 0.64 -13.72
CA ALA A 56 -1.57 -0.69 -13.10
C ALA A 56 -1.25 -1.79 -14.12
N CYS A 57 -1.91 -1.77 -15.28
CA CYS A 57 -1.63 -2.72 -16.37
C CYS A 57 -0.18 -2.64 -16.83
N LYS A 58 0.34 -1.44 -17.10
CA LYS A 58 1.73 -1.24 -17.52
C LYS A 58 2.74 -1.70 -16.47
N ALA A 59 2.49 -1.42 -15.19
CA ALA A 59 3.36 -1.86 -14.11
C ALA A 59 3.42 -3.40 -14.02
N VAL A 60 2.27 -4.07 -14.12
CA VAL A 60 2.20 -5.54 -14.08
C VAL A 60 2.79 -6.18 -15.32
N GLU A 61 2.57 -5.60 -16.51
CA GLU A 61 3.23 -6.04 -17.76
C GLU A 61 4.75 -5.92 -17.68
N ALA A 62 5.24 -4.88 -16.98
CA ALA A 62 6.64 -4.72 -16.63
C ALA A 62 7.08 -5.60 -15.43
N GLY A 63 6.24 -6.51 -14.94
CA GLY A 63 6.58 -7.48 -13.89
C GLY A 63 6.52 -6.94 -12.46
N ALA A 64 5.78 -5.87 -12.19
CA ALA A 64 5.47 -5.49 -10.81
C ALA A 64 4.62 -6.58 -10.16
N THR A 65 4.99 -7.01 -8.96
CA THR A 65 4.27 -8.05 -8.19
C THR A 65 3.46 -7.48 -7.03
N PHE A 66 3.61 -6.19 -6.73
CA PHE A 66 2.89 -5.49 -5.66
C PHE A 66 2.57 -4.06 -6.10
N LEU A 67 1.29 -3.70 -6.12
CA LEU A 67 0.81 -2.36 -6.45
C LEU A 67 0.17 -1.66 -5.25
N LEU A 68 0.54 -0.41 -5.03
CA LEU A 68 -0.17 0.48 -4.12
C LEU A 68 -1.18 1.31 -4.92
N CYS A 69 -2.46 1.08 -4.72
CA CYS A 69 -3.54 1.84 -5.35
C CYS A 69 -3.83 3.08 -4.52
N ASP A 70 -3.28 4.24 -4.93
CA ASP A 70 -3.34 5.47 -4.13
C ASP A 70 -4.62 6.28 -4.40
N ASN A 71 -5.35 6.58 -3.32
CA ASN A 71 -6.56 7.42 -3.29
C ASN A 71 -7.64 7.01 -4.31
N MET A 72 -7.68 5.73 -4.69
CA MET A 72 -8.70 5.21 -5.61
C MET A 72 -10.03 4.99 -4.89
N THR A 73 -11.14 5.27 -5.58
CA THR A 73 -12.47 4.90 -5.10
C THR A 73 -12.68 3.38 -5.20
N PRO A 74 -13.63 2.79 -4.46
CA PRO A 74 -13.93 1.36 -4.57
C PRO A 74 -14.30 0.90 -5.98
N ASP A 75 -15.04 1.73 -6.73
CA ASP A 75 -15.39 1.42 -8.13
C ASP A 75 -14.12 1.29 -9.00
N LEU A 76 -13.21 2.26 -8.89
CA LEU A 76 -11.94 2.25 -9.62
C LEU A 76 -11.03 1.10 -9.16
N LEU A 77 -11.02 0.78 -7.87
CA LEU A 77 -10.30 -0.39 -7.35
C LEU A 77 -10.84 -1.69 -7.94
N GLY A 78 -12.16 -1.82 -8.06
CA GLY A 78 -12.78 -2.98 -8.73
C GLY A 78 -12.30 -3.14 -10.18
N GLU A 79 -12.19 -2.03 -10.92
CA GLU A 79 -11.61 -2.05 -12.27
C GLU A 79 -10.14 -2.48 -12.27
N VAL A 80 -9.33 -1.98 -11.32
CA VAL A 80 -7.92 -2.39 -11.18
C VAL A 80 -7.79 -3.87 -10.82
N VAL A 81 -8.59 -4.37 -9.87
CA VAL A 81 -8.61 -5.78 -9.47
C VAL A 81 -8.90 -6.68 -10.67
N LEU A 82 -9.92 -6.34 -11.46
CA LEU A 82 -10.28 -7.06 -12.68
C LEU A 82 -9.17 -7.02 -13.74
N ALA A 83 -8.57 -5.85 -13.96
CA ALA A 83 -7.52 -5.67 -14.97
C ALA A 83 -6.19 -6.36 -14.59
N VAL A 84 -5.82 -6.33 -13.31
CA VAL A 84 -4.60 -6.97 -12.81
C VAL A 84 -4.77 -8.50 -12.81
N GLY A 85 -5.95 -9.00 -12.45
CA GLY A 85 -6.30 -10.41 -12.61
C GLY A 85 -5.39 -11.36 -11.82
N GLY A 86 -5.01 -10.98 -10.60
CA GLY A 86 -4.17 -11.81 -9.71
C GLY A 86 -2.68 -11.89 -10.07
N ARG A 87 -2.21 -11.08 -11.02
CA ARG A 87 -0.78 -11.02 -11.41
C ARG A 87 0.10 -10.25 -10.42
N ALA A 88 -0.50 -9.47 -9.53
CA ALA A 88 0.17 -8.70 -8.48
C ALA A 88 -0.75 -8.59 -7.26
N GLU A 89 -0.14 -8.49 -6.08
CA GLU A 89 -0.85 -8.12 -4.86
C GLU A 89 -1.27 -6.64 -4.94
N LEU A 90 -2.48 -6.35 -4.46
CA LEU A 90 -3.08 -5.03 -4.50
C LEU A 90 -3.30 -4.50 -3.09
N GLU A 91 -2.81 -3.29 -2.84
CA GLU A 91 -3.03 -2.58 -1.58
C GLU A 91 -3.77 -1.27 -1.82
N ALA A 92 -4.95 -1.11 -1.23
CA ALA A 92 -5.62 0.19 -1.20
C ALA A 92 -4.98 1.09 -0.14
N THR A 93 -4.62 2.32 -0.53
CA THR A 93 -3.99 3.30 0.36
C THR A 93 -4.50 4.72 0.08
N GLY A 94 -4.27 5.62 1.03
CA GLY A 94 -4.62 7.04 0.92
C GLY A 94 -5.91 7.38 1.66
N GLY A 95 -5.78 8.11 2.77
CA GLY A 95 -6.93 8.62 3.55
C GLY A 95 -7.91 7.56 4.11
N LEU A 96 -7.59 6.27 3.99
CA LEU A 96 -8.47 5.18 4.37
C LEU A 96 -8.65 5.15 5.89
N ARG A 97 -9.91 4.98 6.31
CA ARG A 97 -10.30 4.86 7.71
C ARG A 97 -10.90 3.49 7.96
N ILE A 98 -10.79 3.00 9.19
CA ILE A 98 -11.23 1.65 9.55
C ILE A 98 -12.73 1.44 9.33
N GLU A 99 -13.54 2.51 9.48
CA GLU A 99 -14.98 2.47 9.27
C GLU A 99 -15.35 2.16 7.82
N ARG A 100 -14.48 2.53 6.86
CA ARG A 100 -14.64 2.25 5.43
C ARG A 100 -13.87 1.01 4.98
N ALA A 101 -13.14 0.34 5.86
CA ALA A 101 -12.29 -0.79 5.48
C ALA A 101 -13.08 -1.91 4.78
N ARG A 102 -14.32 -2.18 5.24
CA ARG A 102 -15.20 -3.18 4.61
C ARG A 102 -15.49 -2.87 3.13
N GLU A 103 -15.89 -1.64 2.84
CA GLU A 103 -16.22 -1.18 1.49
C GLU A 103 -15.05 -1.41 0.52
N TYR A 104 -13.83 -1.15 0.97
CA TYR A 104 -12.62 -1.38 0.17
C TYR A 104 -12.25 -2.86 0.10
N ALA A 105 -12.37 -3.62 1.20
CA ALA A 105 -12.09 -5.06 1.19
C ALA A 105 -13.01 -5.83 0.22
N GLU A 106 -14.27 -5.40 0.09
CA GLU A 106 -15.25 -6.01 -0.82
C GLU A 106 -14.91 -5.81 -2.31
N THR A 107 -13.98 -4.92 -2.65
CA THR A 107 -13.47 -4.77 -4.03
C THR A 107 -12.56 -5.93 -4.46
N GLY A 108 -12.02 -6.70 -3.50
CA GLY A 108 -11.12 -7.82 -3.77
C GLY A 108 -9.62 -7.46 -3.73
N VAL A 109 -9.24 -6.30 -3.21
CA VAL A 109 -7.85 -5.98 -2.87
C VAL A 109 -7.32 -6.88 -1.75
N ASP A 110 -6.03 -7.19 -1.78
CA ASP A 110 -5.38 -8.08 -0.81
C ASP A 110 -5.10 -7.37 0.53
N TYR A 111 -4.76 -6.08 0.46
CA TYR A 111 -4.36 -5.29 1.63
C TYR A 111 -5.04 -3.92 1.70
N LEU A 112 -5.18 -3.42 2.93
CA LEU A 112 -5.67 -2.08 3.23
C LEU A 112 -4.67 -1.35 4.14
N SER A 113 -4.14 -0.23 3.67
CA SER A 113 -3.19 0.59 4.43
C SER A 113 -3.94 1.68 5.21
N VAL A 114 -3.98 1.56 6.55
CA VAL A 114 -4.65 2.53 7.45
C VAL A 114 -3.62 3.26 8.31
N GLY A 115 -3.18 4.44 7.86
CA GLY A 115 -2.17 5.24 8.58
C GLY A 115 -2.62 5.66 9.99
N ALA A 116 -3.93 5.91 10.17
CA ALA A 116 -4.48 6.37 11.45
C ALA A 116 -4.22 5.39 12.61
N LEU A 117 -3.96 4.11 12.33
CA LEU A 117 -3.61 3.09 13.33
C LEU A 117 -2.27 3.36 14.05
N THR A 118 -1.43 4.22 13.51
CA THR A 118 -0.13 4.57 14.12
C THR A 118 -0.03 6.04 14.46
N HIS A 119 -0.37 6.96 13.54
CA HIS A 119 -0.20 8.40 13.78
C HIS A 119 -1.38 9.04 14.54
N SER A 120 -2.49 8.32 14.75
CA SER A 120 -3.70 8.86 15.39
C SER A 120 -4.48 7.83 16.19
N ALA A 121 -3.80 6.81 16.73
CA ALA A 121 -4.45 5.83 17.59
C ALA A 121 -4.92 6.49 18.90
N PRO A 122 -6.14 6.20 19.38
CA PRO A 122 -6.61 6.72 20.66
C PRO A 122 -5.80 6.14 21.82
N VAL A 123 -5.64 6.93 22.87
CA VAL A 123 -5.03 6.46 24.12
C VAL A 123 -6.00 5.57 24.89
N LEU A 124 -5.49 4.51 25.52
CA LEU A 124 -6.27 3.70 26.46
C LEU A 124 -6.37 4.45 27.80
N ASP A 125 -7.59 4.59 28.32
CA ASP A 125 -7.80 5.19 29.63
C ASP A 125 -7.35 4.21 30.73
N LEU A 126 -6.33 4.60 31.49
CA LEU A 126 -5.67 3.76 32.48
C LEU A 126 -5.44 4.55 33.78
N ALA A 127 -5.77 3.94 34.91
CA ALA A 127 -5.52 4.48 36.24
C ALA A 127 -4.87 3.41 37.15
N LEU A 128 -4.08 3.86 38.11
CA LEU A 128 -3.45 3.01 39.14
C LEU A 128 -3.97 3.46 40.52
N ASP A 129 -4.68 2.55 41.21
CA ASP A 129 -5.13 2.78 42.58
C ASP A 129 -4.15 2.16 43.58
N LEU A 130 -3.53 3.00 44.41
CA LEU A 130 -2.67 2.56 45.51
C LEU A 130 -3.51 2.27 46.77
N ARG A 131 -3.18 1.20 47.48
CA ARG A 131 -3.77 0.86 48.77
C ARG A 131 -2.68 0.82 49.84
N ILE A 132 -2.97 1.39 51.01
CA ILE A 132 -2.10 1.28 52.18
C ILE A 132 -2.45 -0.04 52.90
N ALA A 133 -1.42 -0.76 53.33
CA ALA A 133 -1.54 -2.00 54.10
C ALA A 133 -2.06 -1.75 55.53
#